data_AF-A0A7C7EG92-F1
#
_entry.id   AF-A0A7C7EG92-F1
#
_cell.length_a   1.000
_cell.length_b   1.000
_cell.length_c   1.000
_cell.angle_alpha   90.00
_cell.angle_beta   90.00
_cell.angle_gamma   90.00
#
_symmetry.space_group_name_H-M   'P 1'
#
loop_
_entity.id
_entity.type
_entity.pdbx_description
1 polymer ?
#
loop_
_entity_poly.entity_id
_entity_poly.type
_entity_poly.pdbx_seq_one_letter_code
_entity_poly.pdbx_strand_id
1 'polypeptide(L)'
;YEPVSKFPSVERDLSFIVSREIPIQKILTLIQQTGKKLITNVKLFDIYQKPGEDTHSLAVSIEFNDKEKTLEKETVEKVLKSIKNRLSFEFKAIIRD
;
A
#
# COMPACT_ATOMS: atom_id res chain seq x y z
N TYR A 1 -19.74 -15.59 -3.93
CA TYR A 1 -19.12 -15.75 -2.61
C TYR A 1 -17.69 -16.21 -2.86
N GLU A 2 -16.69 -15.40 -2.55
CA GLU A 2 -15.30 -15.88 -2.63
C GLU A 2 -15.01 -16.78 -1.43
N PRO A 3 -14.36 -17.94 -1.62
CA PRO A 3 -13.98 -18.79 -0.49
C PRO A 3 -13.01 -18.04 0.42
N VAL A 4 -13.28 -18.09 1.73
CA VAL A 4 -12.35 -17.59 2.75
C VAL A 4 -11.04 -18.36 2.60
N SER A 5 -9.93 -17.63 2.47
CA SER A 5 -8.61 -18.26 2.37
C SER A 5 -8.33 -19.09 3.62
N LYS A 6 -7.77 -20.29 3.42
CA LYS A 6 -7.32 -21.14 4.53
C LYS A 6 -5.94 -20.72 5.06
N PHE A 7 -5.27 -19.79 4.37
CA PHE A 7 -3.94 -19.31 4.70
C PHE A 7 -4.01 -17.99 5.47
N PRO A 8 -3.09 -17.75 6.42
CA PRO A 8 -3.11 -16.54 7.22
C PRO A 8 -2.83 -15.30 6.37
N SER A 9 -3.55 -14.21 6.65
CA SER A 9 -3.24 -12.88 6.11
C SER A 9 -2.03 -12.27 6.83
N VAL A 10 -1.31 -11.42 6.11
CA VAL A 10 -0.19 -10.64 6.63
C VAL A 10 -0.52 -9.17 6.41
N GLU A 11 -0.50 -8.37 7.46
CA GLU A 11 -0.71 -6.92 7.38
C GLU A 11 0.62 -6.17 7.44
N ARG A 12 0.73 -5.11 6.63
CA ARG A 12 1.86 -4.19 6.63
C ARG A 12 1.38 -2.77 6.46
N ASP A 13 1.90 -1.89 7.31
CA ASP A 13 1.67 -0.47 7.18
C ASP A 13 2.74 0.16 6.30
N LEU A 14 2.34 1.19 5.56
CA LEU A 14 3.22 1.98 4.72
C LEU A 14 2.84 3.45 4.89
N SER A 15 3.81 4.26 5.31
CA SER A 15 3.67 5.70 5.40
C SER A 15 4.50 6.40 4.32
N PHE A 16 3.95 7.46 3.73
CA PHE A 16 4.62 8.24 2.70
C PHE A 16 4.04 9.65 2.59
N ILE A 17 4.86 10.57 2.09
CA ILE A 17 4.46 11.95 1.79
C ILE A 17 4.27 12.10 0.29
N VAL A 18 3.20 12.77 -0.12
CA VAL A 18 2.85 12.97 -1.52
C VAL A 18 2.12 14.31 -1.71
N SER A 19 2.14 14.85 -2.94
CA SER A 19 1.41 16.08 -3.29
C SER A 19 -0.09 15.93 -3.07
N ARG A 20 -0.73 16.96 -2.50
CA ARG A 20 -2.18 17.02 -2.27
C ARG A 20 -3.00 17.02 -3.57
N GLU A 21 -2.38 17.38 -4.69
CA GLU A 21 -3.02 17.36 -6.00
C GLU A 21 -3.27 15.94 -6.52
N ILE A 22 -2.58 14.94 -5.97
CA ILE A 22 -2.70 13.55 -6.39
C ILE A 22 -3.92 12.95 -5.68
N PRO A 23 -4.94 12.50 -6.43
CA PRO A 23 -6.12 11.88 -5.82
C PRO A 23 -5.72 10.61 -5.07
N ILE A 24 -6.08 10.52 -3.79
CA ILE A 24 -5.82 9.37 -2.93
C ILE A 24 -6.27 8.06 -3.59
N GLN A 25 -7.42 8.07 -4.28
CA GLN A 25 -7.92 6.90 -5.01
C GLN A 25 -6.93 6.37 -6.05
N LYS A 26 -6.18 7.25 -6.75
CA LYS A 26 -5.15 6.83 -7.71
C LYS A 26 -4.00 6.13 -6.99
N ILE A 27 -3.65 6.60 -5.80
CA ILE A 27 -2.61 6.03 -4.96
C ILE A 27 -3.00 4.62 -4.49
N LEU A 28 -4.19 4.48 -3.90
CA LEU A 28 -4.72 3.18 -3.48
C LEU A 28 -4.82 2.20 -4.65
N THR A 29 -5.26 2.67 -5.81
CA THR A 29 -5.32 1.86 -7.04
C THR A 29 -3.93 1.39 -7.48
N LEU A 30 -2.92 2.26 -7.45
CA LEU A 30 -1.54 1.89 -7.79
C LEU A 30 -1.01 0.81 -6.85
N ILE A 31 -1.25 0.93 -5.55
CA ILE A 31 -0.85 -0.05 -4.54
C ILE A 31 -1.48 -1.41 -4.85
N GLN A 32 -2.81 -1.44 -5.00
CA GLN A 32 -3.58 -2.65 -5.32
C GLN A 32 -3.09 -3.32 -6.60
N GLN A 33 -2.87 -2.54 -7.67
CA GLN A 33 -2.37 -3.06 -8.95
C GLN A 33 -0.95 -3.64 -8.85
N THR A 34 -0.11 -3.11 -7.95
CA THR A 34 1.27 -3.58 -7.79
C THR A 34 1.33 -4.95 -7.12
N GLY A 35 0.54 -5.16 -6.06
CA GLY A 35 0.47 -6.45 -5.38
C GLY A 35 -0.44 -7.48 -6.06
N LYS A 36 -1.24 -7.05 -7.06
CA LYS A 36 -2.09 -7.92 -7.88
C LYS A 36 -3.01 -8.78 -7.01
N LYS A 37 -2.90 -10.11 -7.14
CA LYS A 37 -3.72 -11.10 -6.43
C LYS A 37 -3.33 -11.27 -4.96
N LEU A 38 -2.13 -10.80 -4.58
CA LEU A 38 -1.62 -10.97 -3.22
C LEU A 38 -2.16 -9.93 -2.26
N ILE A 39 -2.61 -8.77 -2.74
CA ILE A 39 -3.25 -7.76 -1.89
C ILE A 39 -4.75 -8.00 -1.90
N THR A 40 -5.32 -8.26 -0.74
CA THR A 40 -6.77 -8.41 -0.59
C THR A 40 -7.44 -7.10 -0.20
N ASN A 41 -6.71 -6.23 0.51
CA ASN A 41 -7.25 -4.96 0.97
C ASN A 41 -6.16 -3.89 1.10
N VAL A 42 -6.53 -2.64 0.85
CA VAL A 42 -5.69 -1.46 1.12
C VAL A 42 -6.58 -0.43 1.80
N LYS A 43 -6.23 -0.06 3.04
CA LYS A 43 -6.99 0.87 3.85
C LYS A 43 -6.13 2.07 4.23
N LEU A 44 -6.55 3.25 3.83
CA LEU A 44 -6.03 4.49 4.40
C LEU A 44 -6.57 4.65 5.82
N PHE A 45 -5.67 4.82 6.79
CA PHE A 45 -6.07 4.97 8.20
C PHE A 45 -5.56 6.27 8.84
N ASP A 46 -4.54 6.90 8.25
CA ASP A 46 -4.05 8.21 8.70
C ASP A 46 -3.80 9.15 7.53
N ILE A 47 -4.18 10.40 7.72
CA ILE A 47 -3.91 11.53 6.83
C ILE A 47 -3.48 12.68 7.70
N TYR A 48 -2.22 13.07 7.58
CA TYR A 48 -1.70 14.25 8.24
C TYR A 48 -1.34 15.30 7.19
N GLN A 49 -1.83 16.52 7.39
CA GLN A 49 -1.54 17.66 6.53
C GLN A 49 -1.13 18.84 7.39
N LYS A 50 0.05 19.40 7.11
CA LYS A 50 0.51 20.58 7.79
C LYS A 50 -0.07 21.85 7.14
N PRO A 51 -0.55 22.84 7.92
CA PRO A 51 -1.03 24.10 7.37
C PRO A 51 0.06 24.79 6.53
N GLY A 52 -0.33 25.24 5.33
CA GLY A 52 0.57 25.93 4.40
C GLY A 52 1.48 25.02 3.56
N GLU A 53 1.39 23.69 3.67
CA GLU A 53 2.18 22.78 2.84
C GLU A 53 1.35 22.13 1.72
N ASP A 54 1.94 22.02 0.52
CA ASP A 54 1.31 21.40 -0.65
C ASP A 54 1.35 19.87 -0.67
N THR A 55 1.78 19.26 0.42
CA THR A 55 1.86 17.82 0.60
C THR A 55 1.01 17.34 1.77
N HIS A 56 0.66 16.07 1.75
CA HIS A 56 0.13 15.37 2.90
C HIS A 56 0.97 14.12 3.16
N SER A 57 1.00 13.70 4.43
CA SER A 57 1.50 12.39 4.85
C SER A 57 0.31 11.46 4.94
N LEU A 58 0.41 10.31 4.26
CA LEU A 58 -0.60 9.27 4.28
C LEU A 58 -0.02 8.03 4.95
N ALA A 59 -0.83 7.34 5.75
CA ALA A 59 -0.52 5.98 6.21
C ALA A 59 -1.62 5.02 5.76
N VAL A 60 -1.19 3.97 5.08
CA VAL A 60 -2.07 2.91 4.57
C VAL A 60 -1.67 1.59 5.19
N SER A 61 -2.67 0.77 5.52
CA SER A 61 -2.50 -0.62 5.89
C SER A 61 -2.82 -1.49 4.68
N ILE A 62 -1.93 -2.42 4.38
CA ILE A 62 -2.00 -3.31 3.22
C ILE A 62 -2.13 -4.74 3.75
N GLU A 63 -3.26 -5.37 3.43
CA GLU A 63 -3.49 -6.77 3.76
C GLU A 63 -3.04 -7.64 2.59
N PHE A 64 -2.14 -8.57 2.89
CA PHE A 64 -1.64 -9.57 1.96
C PHE A 64 -2.20 -10.94 2.30
N ASN A 65 -2.72 -11.64 1.31
CA ASN A 65 -3.13 -13.04 1.44
C ASN A 65 -2.96 -13.77 0.10
N ASP A 66 -2.47 -15.00 0.16
CA ASP A 66 -2.43 -15.90 -0.98
C ASP A 66 -3.42 -17.05 -0.73
N LYS A 67 -4.27 -17.33 -1.72
CA LYS A 67 -5.31 -18.38 -1.63
C LYS A 67 -4.74 -19.78 -1.79
N GLU A 68 -3.49 -19.91 -2.25
CA GLU A 68 -2.85 -21.19 -2.58
C GLU A 68 -1.78 -21.61 -1.57
N LYS A 69 -1.20 -20.65 -0.81
CA LYS A 69 -0.12 -20.93 0.14
C LYS A 69 0.00 -19.87 1.24
N THR A 70 0.73 -20.21 2.30
CA THR A 70 1.18 -19.22 3.29
C THR A 70 2.19 -18.27 2.66
N LEU A 71 2.00 -16.96 2.89
CA LEU A 71 2.94 -15.96 2.42
C LEU A 71 4.23 -15.97 3.25
N GLU A 72 5.34 -16.13 2.56
CA GLU A 72 6.66 -15.97 3.15
C GLU A 72 7.01 -14.48 3.28
N LYS A 73 7.75 -14.15 4.34
CA LYS A 73 8.20 -12.78 4.61
C LYS A 73 8.87 -12.15 3.38
N GLU A 74 9.78 -12.86 2.72
CA GLU A 74 10.49 -12.35 1.55
C GLU A 74 9.57 -12.00 0.38
N THR A 75 8.48 -12.73 0.21
CA THR A 75 7.50 -12.45 -0.84
C THR A 75 6.80 -11.12 -0.56
N VAL A 76 6.36 -10.92 0.68
CA VAL A 76 5.72 -9.66 1.12
C VAL A 76 6.69 -8.48 0.97
N GLU A 77 7.95 -8.63 1.41
CA GLU A 77 8.97 -7.58 1.27
C GLU A 77 9.26 -7.21 -0.19
N LYS A 78 9.30 -8.19 -1.11
CA LYS A 78 9.49 -7.93 -2.55
C LYS A 78 8.33 -7.11 -3.13
N VAL A 79 7.10 -7.41 -2.73
CA VAL A 79 5.92 -6.68 -3.18
C VAL A 79 5.90 -5.27 -2.57
N LEU A 80 6.16 -5.13 -1.27
CA LEU A 80 6.28 -3.82 -0.60
C LEU A 80 7.35 -2.95 -1.25
N LYS A 81 8.52 -3.50 -1.55
CA LYS A 81 9.58 -2.78 -2.27
C LYS A 81 9.11 -2.30 -3.65
N SER A 82 8.35 -3.13 -4.37
CA SER A 82 7.78 -2.76 -5.66
C SER A 82 6.75 -1.63 -5.53
N ILE A 83 5.92 -1.65 -4.49
CA ILE A 83 4.95 -0.59 -4.18
C ILE A 83 5.68 0.72 -3.88
N LYS A 84 6.66 0.69 -2.98
CA LYS A 84 7.50 1.85 -2.62
C LYS A 84 8.13 2.48 -3.86
N ASN A 85 8.75 1.66 -4.71
CA ASN A 85 9.37 2.13 -5.96
C ASN A 85 8.37 2.77 -6.92
N ARG A 86 7.18 2.18 -7.12
CA ARG A 86 6.16 2.74 -8.01
C ARG A 86 5.59 4.04 -7.47
N LEU A 87 5.33 4.14 -6.16
CA LEU A 87 4.87 5.38 -5.52
C LEU A 87 5.89 6.51 -5.71
N SER A 88 7.18 6.23 -5.48
CA SER A 88 8.24 7.21 -5.70
C SER A 88 8.43 7.58 -7.17
N PHE A 89 8.24 6.64 -8.10
CA PHE A 89 8.39 6.91 -9.54
C PHE A 89 7.23 7.73 -10.11
N GLU A 90 5.99 7.27 -9.91
CA GLU A 90 4.75 7.81 -10.49
C GLU A 90 4.30 9.10 -9.81
N PHE A 91 4.42 9.16 -8.48
CA PHE A 91 3.84 10.25 -7.68
C PHE A 91 4.89 11.11 -6.96
N LYS A 92 6.19 10.83 -7.19
CA LYS A 92 7.30 11.45 -6.46
C LYS A 92 7.11 11.33 -4.94
N ALA A 93 6.45 10.26 -4.50
CA ALA A 93 6.19 10.04 -3.09
C ALA A 93 7.50 9.78 -2.33
N ILE A 94 7.62 10.38 -1.16
CA ILE A 94 8.73 10.19 -0.23
C ILE A 94 8.30 9.14 0.80
N ILE A 95 8.89 7.95 0.72
CA ILE A 95 8.59 6.85 1.64
C ILE A 95 9.14 7.17 3.03
N ARG A 96 8.33 6.94 4.07
CA ARG A 96 8.65 7.26 5.46
C ARG A 96 8.91 6.04 6.34
N ASP A 97 8.26 4.91 6.03
CA ASP A 97 8.33 3.57 6.65
C ASP A 97 8.85 3.53 8.10
#